data_AF-I3E3X9-F1
#
_entry.id   AF-I3E3X9-F1
#
_cell.length_a   1.000
_cell.length_b   1.000
_cell.length_c   1.000
_cell.angle_alpha   90.00
_cell.angle_beta   90.00
_cell.angle_gamma   90.00
#
_symmetry.space_group_name_H-M   'P 1'
#
loop_
_entity.id
_entity.type
_entity.pdbx_description
1 polymer ?
#
loop_
_entity_poly.entity_id
_entity_poly.type
_entity_poly.pdbx_seq_one_letter_code
_entity_poly.pdbx_strand_id
1 'polypeptide(L)'
;MDTLFFTLLGLGVVSSFIGTLAGGGGLITLPAMMLIGIPIQIGIATNKFSSGIAALTSVSYLLKNKHLSTKTIIMNVCIAFTGGISGALITSHITEKTMNIIALILLIFALIITFKNKQWISSVEGKAKDTTIASNAIPFFIAAYDGGFGPGSSTFGIIHYMNQNNTYMKAVQLTRVLIFGSCCGAFIVFYHTGFVQWHYAIAMAFGSAIGSQIGLIALPRVPLKLAKSLLITIIFLLIGQVVFKIT
;
A
#
# COMPACT_ATOMS: atom_id res chain seq x y z
N MET A 1 19.98 -17.27 8.75
CA MET A 1 19.30 -16.50 7.68
C MET A 1 17.88 -17.02 7.44
N ASP A 2 17.65 -18.32 7.57
CA ASP A 2 16.36 -18.96 7.26
C ASP A 2 15.20 -18.48 8.14
N THR A 3 15.42 -18.30 9.45
CA THR A 3 14.39 -17.81 10.39
C THR A 3 13.84 -16.43 10.05
N LEU A 4 14.71 -15.49 9.62
CA LEU A 4 14.28 -14.15 9.21
C LEU A 4 13.50 -14.20 7.90
N PHE A 5 13.91 -15.05 6.95
CA PHE A 5 13.19 -15.26 5.69
C PHE A 5 11.77 -15.77 5.93
N PHE A 6 11.60 -16.82 6.74
CA PHE A 6 10.27 -17.35 7.09
C PHE A 6 9.42 -16.34 7.87
N THR A 7 10.03 -15.54 8.74
CA THR A 7 9.34 -14.47 9.48
C THR A 7 8.78 -13.42 8.53
N LEU A 8 9.59 -12.96 7.56
CA LEU A 8 9.17 -11.99 6.56
C LEU A 8 8.13 -12.57 5.59
N LEU A 9 8.26 -13.83 5.21
CA LEU A 9 7.25 -14.52 4.41
C LEU A 9 5.91 -14.55 5.16
N GLY A 10 5.89 -14.99 6.41
CA GLY A 10 4.69 -14.99 7.25
C GLY A 10 4.10 -13.59 7.44
N LEU A 11 4.96 -12.60 7.69
CA LEU A 11 4.55 -11.19 7.79
C LEU A 11 3.89 -10.72 6.50
N GLY A 12 4.46 -11.02 5.34
CA GLY A 12 3.90 -10.69 4.03
C GLY A 12 2.52 -11.32 3.81
N VAL A 13 2.35 -12.60 4.18
CA VAL A 13 1.04 -13.28 4.10
C VAL A 13 0.00 -12.54 4.93
N VAL A 14 0.29 -12.30 6.21
CA VAL A 14 -0.66 -11.65 7.13
C VAL A 14 -0.95 -10.22 6.71
N SER A 15 0.09 -9.43 6.42
CA SER A 15 -0.07 -8.00 6.11
C SER A 15 -0.81 -7.78 4.80
N SER A 16 -0.57 -8.61 3.78
CA SER A 16 -1.25 -8.49 2.48
C SER A 16 -2.63 -9.13 2.46
N PHE A 17 -2.88 -10.18 3.26
CA PHE A 17 -4.24 -10.67 3.50
C PHE A 17 -5.11 -9.57 4.09
N ILE A 18 -4.67 -8.96 5.19
CA ILE A 18 -5.40 -7.88 5.87
C ILE A 18 -5.42 -6.63 5.00
N GLY A 19 -4.31 -6.32 4.34
CA GLY A 19 -4.21 -5.21 3.41
C GLY A 19 -5.14 -5.33 2.21
N THR A 20 -5.45 -6.54 1.77
CA THR A 20 -6.44 -6.76 0.71
C THR A 20 -7.87 -6.57 1.21
N LEU A 21 -8.15 -6.94 2.45
CA LEU A 21 -9.47 -6.79 3.07
C LEU A 21 -9.78 -5.34 3.48
N ALA A 22 -8.77 -4.62 3.98
CA ALA A 22 -8.92 -3.30 4.60
C ALA A 22 -8.07 -2.20 3.94
N GLY A 23 -7.32 -2.46 2.87
CA GLY A 23 -6.53 -1.41 2.18
C GLY A 23 -5.37 -0.83 3.01
N GLY A 24 -4.93 -1.50 4.08
CA GLY A 24 -3.95 -0.99 5.05
C GLY A 24 -2.66 -1.79 5.15
N GLY A 25 -2.34 -2.68 4.21
CA GLY A 25 -1.24 -3.66 4.38
C GLY A 25 0.11 -3.01 4.71
N GLY A 26 0.44 -1.90 4.05
CA GLY A 26 1.66 -1.13 4.33
C GLY A 26 1.74 -0.55 5.75
N LEU A 27 0.60 -0.25 6.39
CA LEU A 27 0.55 0.19 7.80
C LEU A 27 0.94 -0.92 8.78
N ILE A 28 0.87 -2.19 8.34
CA ILE A 28 1.27 -3.35 9.13
C ILE A 28 2.73 -3.71 8.82
N THR A 29 3.06 -3.76 7.52
CA THR A 29 4.36 -4.24 7.03
C THR A 29 5.53 -3.43 7.57
N LEU A 30 5.46 -2.10 7.47
CA LEU A 30 6.57 -1.21 7.83
C LEU A 30 6.91 -1.26 9.32
N PRO A 31 5.94 -1.10 10.25
CA PRO A 31 6.25 -1.15 11.67
C PRO A 31 6.73 -2.54 12.09
N ALA A 32 6.13 -3.61 11.58
CA ALA A 32 6.58 -4.97 11.88
C ALA A 32 8.04 -5.23 11.43
N MET A 33 8.46 -4.70 10.28
CA MET A 33 9.86 -4.75 9.83
C MET A 33 10.81 -3.96 10.76
N MET A 34 10.42 -2.78 11.18
CA MET A 34 11.21 -1.97 12.12
C MET A 34 11.37 -2.66 13.48
N LEU A 35 10.36 -3.42 13.91
CA LEU A 35 10.37 -4.16 15.16
C LEU A 35 11.36 -5.33 15.14
N ILE A 36 11.46 -6.05 14.03
CA ILE A 36 12.49 -7.08 13.82
C ILE A 36 13.88 -6.51 13.48
N GLY A 37 14.04 -5.18 13.53
CA GLY A 37 15.34 -4.49 13.42
C GLY A 37 15.73 -4.09 12.00
N ILE A 38 14.81 -4.15 11.03
CA ILE A 38 15.08 -3.70 9.66
C ILE A 38 14.99 -2.16 9.62
N PRO A 39 16.03 -1.45 9.13
CA PRO A 39 16.00 0.00 8.92
C PRO A 39 14.83 0.44 8.06
N ILE A 40 14.27 1.62 8.34
CA ILE A 40 13.02 2.05 7.71
C ILE A 40 13.14 2.18 6.19
N GLN A 41 14.26 2.68 5.65
CA GLN A 41 14.46 2.79 4.20
C GLN A 41 14.47 1.42 3.52
N ILE A 42 15.09 0.42 4.14
CA ILE A 42 15.08 -0.96 3.66
C ILE A 42 13.67 -1.54 3.74
N GLY A 43 12.94 -1.25 4.82
CA GLY A 43 11.54 -1.66 4.97
C GLY A 43 10.63 -1.03 3.91
N ILE A 44 10.82 0.25 3.59
CA ILE A 44 10.08 0.96 2.55
C ILE A 44 10.39 0.33 1.19
N ALA A 45 11.67 0.17 0.85
CA ALA A 45 12.10 -0.44 -0.41
C ALA A 45 11.52 -1.86 -0.59
N THR A 46 11.59 -2.68 0.47
CA THR A 46 11.02 -4.03 0.52
C THR A 46 9.51 -4.01 0.31
N ASN A 47 8.81 -3.08 0.96
CA ASN A 47 7.36 -2.92 0.84
C ASN A 47 6.94 -2.45 -0.57
N LYS A 48 7.71 -1.54 -1.19
CA LYS A 48 7.46 -1.08 -2.58
C LYS A 48 7.64 -2.21 -3.58
N PHE A 49 8.70 -3.01 -3.45
CA PHE A 49 8.90 -4.17 -4.30
C PHE A 49 7.74 -5.17 -4.14
N SER A 50 7.45 -5.59 -2.92
CA SER A 50 6.38 -6.55 -2.63
C SER A 50 4.99 -6.08 -3.09
N SER A 51 4.64 -4.83 -2.77
CA SER A 51 3.36 -4.21 -3.17
C SER A 51 3.27 -4.04 -4.68
N GLY A 52 4.38 -3.73 -5.35
CA GLY A 52 4.46 -3.65 -6.81
C GLY A 52 4.15 -4.99 -7.46
N ILE A 53 4.71 -6.09 -6.95
CA ILE A 53 4.43 -7.45 -7.44
C ILE A 53 2.94 -7.82 -7.22
N ALA A 54 2.38 -7.55 -6.05
CA ALA A 54 0.96 -7.82 -5.79
C ALA A 54 0.03 -6.96 -6.66
N ALA A 55 0.39 -5.70 -6.90
CA ALA A 55 -0.35 -4.79 -7.76
C ALA A 55 -0.25 -5.20 -9.24
N LEU A 56 0.91 -5.72 -9.69
CA LEU A 56 1.10 -6.25 -11.03
C LEU A 56 0.06 -7.33 -11.36
N THR A 57 -0.14 -8.31 -10.48
CA THR A 57 -1.14 -9.36 -10.68
C THR A 57 -2.55 -8.77 -10.85
N SER A 58 -2.85 -7.70 -10.11
CA SER A 58 -4.13 -7.00 -10.21
C SER A 58 -4.28 -6.29 -11.55
N VAL A 59 -3.25 -5.59 -12.01
CA VAL A 59 -3.25 -4.91 -13.33
C VAL A 59 -3.37 -5.92 -14.47
N SER A 60 -2.64 -7.04 -14.40
CA SER A 60 -2.74 -8.12 -15.39
C SER A 60 -4.15 -8.70 -15.48
N TYR A 61 -4.82 -8.93 -14.34
CA TYR A 61 -6.21 -9.38 -14.30
C TYR A 61 -7.16 -8.36 -14.96
N LEU A 62 -6.99 -7.07 -14.66
CA LEU A 62 -7.83 -5.99 -15.21
C LEU A 62 -7.69 -5.85 -16.73
N LEU A 63 -6.47 -6.01 -17.25
CA LEU A 63 -6.18 -6.03 -18.69
C LEU A 63 -6.82 -7.23 -19.38
N LYS A 64 -6.69 -8.43 -18.80
CA LYS A 64 -7.25 -9.66 -19.37
C LYS A 64 -8.77 -9.64 -19.45
N ASN A 65 -9.42 -9.12 -18.41
CA ASN A 65 -10.88 -9.12 -18.30
C ASN A 65 -11.55 -7.84 -18.85
N LYS A 66 -10.76 -6.90 -19.38
CA LYS A 66 -11.24 -5.62 -19.95
C LYS A 66 -12.15 -4.81 -19.01
N HIS A 67 -11.92 -4.91 -17.70
CA HIS A 67 -12.68 -4.14 -16.70
C HIS A 67 -12.38 -2.64 -16.76
N LEU A 68 -11.21 -2.27 -17.27
CA LEU A 68 -10.78 -0.89 -17.50
C LEU A 68 -10.19 -0.76 -18.91
N SER A 69 -10.31 0.42 -19.51
CA SER A 69 -9.67 0.69 -20.80
C SER A 69 -8.14 0.67 -20.65
N THR A 70 -7.45 0.04 -21.61
CA THR A 70 -5.98 -0.02 -21.62
C THR A 70 -5.36 1.38 -21.60
N LYS A 71 -6.00 2.35 -22.27
CA LYS A 71 -5.58 3.76 -22.26
C LYS A 71 -5.61 4.36 -20.85
N THR A 72 -6.68 4.12 -20.09
CA THR A 72 -6.79 4.57 -18.69
C THR A 72 -5.71 3.96 -17.82
N ILE A 73 -5.43 2.66 -18.01
CA ILE A 73 -4.39 1.96 -17.25
C ILE A 73 -3.02 2.56 -17.51
N ILE A 74 -2.60 2.64 -18.78
CA ILE A 74 -1.27 3.14 -19.17
C ILE A 74 -1.07 4.56 -18.64
N MET A 75 -2.07 5.42 -18.82
CA MET A 75 -1.99 6.82 -18.42
C MET A 75 -1.86 6.99 -16.90
N ASN A 76 -2.63 6.22 -16.11
CA ASN A 76 -2.48 6.21 -14.65
C ASN A 76 -1.12 5.68 -14.22
N VAL A 77 -0.63 4.61 -14.86
CA VAL A 77 0.69 4.05 -14.56
C VAL A 77 1.78 5.06 -14.84
N CYS A 78 1.74 5.79 -15.96
CA CYS A 78 2.74 6.82 -16.27
C CYS A 78 2.76 7.95 -15.25
N ILE A 79 1.59 8.48 -14.86
CA ILE A 79 1.50 9.53 -13.83
C ILE A 79 1.98 9.01 -12.47
N ALA A 80 1.59 7.79 -12.12
CA ALA A 80 1.99 7.21 -10.86
C ALA A 80 3.47 6.87 -10.82
N PHE A 81 4.04 6.45 -11.94
CA PHE A 81 5.45 6.14 -12.08
C PHE A 81 6.32 7.37 -11.84
N THR A 82 5.99 8.49 -12.46
CA THR A 82 6.73 9.75 -12.22
C THR A 82 6.54 10.23 -10.78
N GLY A 83 5.31 10.15 -10.25
CA GLY A 83 5.06 10.44 -8.83
C GLY A 83 5.90 9.56 -7.91
N GLY A 84 5.91 8.25 -8.15
CA GLY A 84 6.66 7.27 -7.36
C GLY A 84 8.17 7.53 -7.35
N ILE A 85 8.74 7.90 -8.51
CA ILE A 85 10.13 8.35 -8.61
C ILE A 85 10.35 9.59 -7.75
N SER A 86 9.53 10.62 -7.91
CA SER A 86 9.68 11.87 -7.14
C SER A 86 9.61 11.63 -5.63
N GLY A 87 8.63 10.83 -5.18
CA GLY A 87 8.46 10.46 -3.78
C GLY A 87 9.64 9.69 -3.19
N ALA A 88 10.12 8.68 -3.93
CA ALA A 88 11.27 7.89 -3.52
C ALA A 88 12.55 8.72 -3.50
N LEU A 89 12.77 9.61 -4.48
CA LEU A 89 13.92 10.52 -4.49
C LEU A 89 13.92 11.44 -3.27
N ILE A 90 12.78 12.06 -2.94
CA ILE A 90 12.66 12.89 -1.74
C ILE A 90 13.02 12.06 -0.51
N THR A 91 12.44 10.88 -0.38
CA THR A 91 12.62 10.03 0.81
C THR A 91 14.04 9.50 0.96
N SER A 92 14.71 9.17 -0.15
CA SER A 92 16.09 8.68 -0.13
C SER A 92 17.10 9.71 0.39
N HIS A 93 16.77 11.00 0.39
CA HIS A 93 17.62 12.06 0.93
C HIS A 93 17.26 12.45 2.37
N ILE A 94 16.22 11.84 2.96
CA ILE A 94 15.80 12.10 4.34
C ILE A 94 16.54 11.15 5.29
N THR A 95 17.02 11.68 6.41
CA THR A 95 17.69 10.89 7.45
C THR A 95 16.76 9.86 8.08
N GLU A 96 17.31 8.71 8.50
CA GLU A 96 16.55 7.63 9.14
C GLU A 96 15.74 8.10 10.35
N LYS A 97 16.33 8.97 11.18
CA LYS A 97 15.65 9.57 12.34
C LYS A 97 14.39 10.34 11.93
N THR A 98 14.47 11.17 10.90
CA THR A 98 13.34 11.94 10.40
C THR A 98 12.28 11.03 9.77
N MET A 99 12.69 10.00 9.03
CA MET A 99 11.76 9.01 8.47
C MET A 99 11.01 8.24 9.54
N ASN A 100 11.69 7.85 10.64
CA ASN A 100 11.05 7.19 11.77
C ASN A 100 10.01 8.10 12.46
N ILE A 101 10.29 9.39 12.58
CA ILE A 101 9.33 10.37 13.13
C ILE A 101 8.12 10.54 12.19
N ILE A 102 8.35 10.69 10.88
CA ILE A 102 7.28 10.77 9.88
C ILE A 102 6.40 9.52 9.93
N ALA A 103 7.03 8.34 10.06
CA ALA A 103 6.31 7.07 10.16
C ALA A 103 5.42 7.00 11.40
N LEU A 104 5.93 7.45 12.54
CA LEU A 104 5.19 7.49 13.80
C LEU A 104 4.00 8.46 13.72
N ILE A 105 4.20 9.65 13.15
CA ILE A 105 3.10 10.62 12.92
C ILE A 105 2.03 10.01 12.01
N LEU A 106 2.42 9.35 10.93
CA LEU A 106 1.49 8.73 9.98
C LEU A 106 0.75 7.54 10.57
N LEU A 107 1.40 6.75 11.43
CA LEU A 107 0.77 5.69 12.23
C LEU A 107 -0.31 6.25 13.16
N ILE A 108 -0.02 7.34 13.88
CA ILE A 108 -0.97 8.01 14.77
C ILE A 108 -2.13 8.59 13.95
N PHE A 109 -1.84 9.23 12.83
CA PHE A 109 -2.86 9.78 11.94
C PHE A 109 -3.75 8.70 11.34
N ALA A 110 -3.16 7.57 10.91
CA ALA A 110 -3.89 6.41 10.44
C ALA A 110 -4.78 5.84 11.54
N LEU A 111 -4.28 5.69 12.77
CA LEU A 111 -5.06 5.29 13.94
C LEU A 111 -6.28 6.21 14.13
N ILE A 112 -6.05 7.52 14.17
CA ILE A 112 -7.12 8.53 14.35
C ILE A 112 -8.16 8.43 13.22
N ILE A 113 -7.73 8.34 11.97
CA ILE A 113 -8.64 8.18 10.83
C ILE A 113 -9.42 6.86 10.92
N THR A 114 -8.77 5.75 11.26
CA THR A 114 -9.46 4.46 11.38
C THR A 114 -10.53 4.50 12.48
N PHE A 115 -10.26 5.18 13.60
CA PHE A 115 -11.25 5.40 14.66
C PHE A 115 -12.37 6.37 14.25
N LYS A 116 -12.04 7.52 13.64
CA LYS A 116 -13.03 8.56 13.28
C LYS A 116 -13.89 8.20 12.07
N ASN A 117 -13.35 7.46 11.11
CA ASN A 117 -14.00 7.32 9.82
C ASN A 117 -15.10 6.25 9.87
N LYS A 118 -16.34 6.69 10.14
CA LYS A 118 -17.57 5.90 10.00
C LYS A 118 -17.95 5.64 8.55
N GLN A 119 -17.37 6.35 7.58
CA GLN A 119 -17.77 6.30 6.15
C GLN A 119 -17.11 5.18 5.33
N TRP A 120 -16.29 4.31 5.91
CA TRP A 120 -15.87 3.07 5.24
C TRP A 120 -17.06 2.15 4.88
N ILE A 121 -18.22 2.41 5.46
CA ILE A 121 -19.44 1.59 5.38
C ILE A 121 -20.46 2.17 4.39
N SER A 122 -20.34 3.43 3.96
CA SER A 122 -21.28 3.98 2.99
C SER A 122 -20.89 3.52 1.59
N SER A 123 -21.53 2.45 1.13
CA SER A 123 -21.78 2.18 -0.28
C SER A 123 -22.54 3.36 -0.87
N VAL A 124 -21.83 4.43 -1.23
CA VAL A 124 -22.43 5.48 -2.05
C VAL A 124 -22.57 4.89 -3.43
N GLU A 125 -23.79 4.46 -3.76
CA GLU A 125 -24.23 4.06 -5.10
C GLU A 125 -24.17 5.28 -6.03
N GLY A 126 -22.96 5.69 -6.40
CA GLY A 126 -22.74 6.69 -7.43
C GLY A 126 -22.90 6.07 -8.81
N LYS A 127 -23.79 6.64 -9.63
CA LYS A 127 -23.88 6.31 -11.07
C LYS A 127 -22.52 6.56 -11.72
N ALA A 128 -21.91 5.49 -12.23
CA ALA A 128 -20.59 5.53 -12.85
C ALA A 128 -20.56 6.52 -14.01
N LYS A 129 -19.81 7.62 -13.85
CA LYS A 129 -19.42 8.48 -14.97
C LYS A 129 -18.03 8.08 -15.42
N ASP A 130 -17.83 7.93 -16.71
CA ASP A 130 -16.52 7.59 -17.27
C ASP A 130 -15.66 8.85 -17.35
N THR A 131 -15.16 9.31 -16.21
CA THR A 131 -14.31 10.50 -16.14
C THR A 131 -12.85 10.10 -16.31
N THR A 132 -12.26 10.58 -17.40
CA THR A 132 -10.87 10.42 -17.78
C THR A 132 -9.94 10.92 -16.66
N ILE A 133 -9.22 9.99 -16.05
CA ILE A 133 -8.54 10.16 -14.75
C ILE A 133 -7.28 11.06 -14.81
N ALA A 134 -6.73 11.33 -15.99
CA ALA A 134 -5.46 12.01 -16.13
C ALA A 134 -5.48 13.54 -16.04
N SER A 135 -6.64 14.19 -15.94
CA SER A 135 -6.66 15.66 -15.91
C SER A 135 -6.45 16.26 -14.51
N ASN A 136 -6.32 15.43 -13.46
CA ASN A 136 -6.11 15.90 -12.09
C ASN A 136 -4.67 15.63 -11.64
N ALA A 137 -4.07 16.59 -10.93
CA ALA A 137 -2.73 16.44 -10.34
C ALA A 137 -2.71 15.53 -9.09
N ILE A 138 -3.88 15.24 -8.51
CA ILE A 138 -4.01 14.48 -7.25
C ILE A 138 -3.40 13.05 -7.32
N PRO A 139 -3.65 12.24 -8.38
CA PRO A 139 -3.02 10.93 -8.52
C PRO A 139 -1.49 10.97 -8.47
N PHE A 140 -0.86 12.03 -9.00
CA PHE A 140 0.59 12.22 -8.92
C PHE A 140 1.04 12.39 -7.46
N PHE A 141 0.36 13.24 -6.68
CA PHE A 141 0.72 13.45 -5.28
C PHE A 141 0.48 12.20 -4.41
N ILE A 142 -0.61 11.47 -4.66
CA ILE A 142 -0.86 10.18 -3.99
C ILE A 142 0.24 9.18 -4.35
N ALA A 143 0.66 9.13 -5.61
CA ALA A 143 1.72 8.25 -6.06
C ALA A 143 3.10 8.66 -5.54
N ALA A 144 3.37 9.96 -5.37
CA ALA A 144 4.59 10.44 -4.72
C ALA A 144 4.62 10.10 -3.23
N TYR A 145 3.51 10.31 -2.53
CA TYR A 145 3.37 9.84 -1.15
C TYR A 145 3.55 8.32 -1.06
N ASP A 146 2.95 7.57 -1.99
CA ASP A 146 3.07 6.13 -2.02
C ASP A 146 4.50 5.67 -2.28
N GLY A 147 5.16 6.23 -3.29
CA GLY A 147 6.50 5.85 -3.68
C GLY A 147 7.55 6.17 -2.62
N GLY A 148 7.38 7.29 -1.92
CA GLY A 148 8.27 7.67 -0.82
C GLY A 148 8.03 6.87 0.46
N PHE A 149 6.77 6.71 0.85
CA PHE A 149 6.43 6.13 2.16
C PHE A 149 5.54 4.88 2.03
N GLY A 150 4.32 5.02 1.51
CA GLY A 150 3.46 3.88 1.14
C GLY A 150 2.26 3.52 2.04
N PRO A 151 2.34 3.59 3.38
CA PRO A 151 1.21 3.30 4.25
C PRO A 151 -0.02 4.19 3.99
N GLY A 152 -1.21 3.61 3.86
CA GLY A 152 -2.45 4.38 3.66
C GLY A 152 -2.69 4.91 2.24
N SER A 153 -1.75 4.76 1.31
CA SER A 153 -1.90 5.20 -0.09
C SER A 153 -3.12 4.58 -0.78
N SER A 154 -3.42 3.31 -0.47
CA SER A 154 -4.61 2.64 -1.01
C SER A 154 -5.89 3.34 -0.56
N THR A 155 -5.97 3.78 0.69
CA THR A 155 -7.12 4.53 1.20
C THR A 155 -7.25 5.88 0.49
N PHE A 156 -6.14 6.61 0.30
CA PHE A 156 -6.15 7.88 -0.42
C PHE A 156 -6.59 7.73 -1.88
N GLY A 157 -6.10 6.70 -2.57
CA GLY A 157 -6.52 6.37 -3.93
C GLY A 157 -8.01 6.05 -4.02
N ILE A 158 -8.52 5.19 -3.12
CA ILE A 158 -9.94 4.78 -3.12
C ILE A 158 -10.84 6.00 -2.89
N ILE A 159 -10.54 6.83 -1.89
CA ILE A 159 -11.31 8.05 -1.60
C ILE A 159 -11.28 9.01 -2.80
N HIS A 160 -10.11 9.22 -3.40
CA HIS A 160 -9.98 10.08 -4.57
C HIS A 160 -10.86 9.60 -5.74
N TYR A 161 -10.82 8.31 -6.07
CA TYR A 161 -11.62 7.78 -7.17
C TYR A 161 -13.12 7.70 -6.86
N MET A 162 -13.49 7.49 -5.60
CA MET A 162 -14.89 7.60 -5.16
C MET A 162 -15.42 9.03 -5.31
N ASN A 163 -14.62 10.04 -4.96
CA ASN A 163 -15.00 11.45 -5.12
C ASN A 163 -15.19 11.86 -6.59
N GLN A 164 -14.72 11.03 -7.55
CA GLN A 164 -15.00 11.20 -8.99
C GLN A 164 -16.29 10.48 -9.44
N ASN A 165 -17.17 10.07 -8.52
CA ASN A 165 -18.39 9.31 -8.81
C ASN A 165 -18.15 7.91 -9.42
N ASN A 166 -17.00 7.28 -9.14
CA ASN A 166 -16.79 5.87 -9.46
C ASN A 166 -17.41 4.99 -8.38
N THR A 167 -17.86 3.79 -8.76
CA THR A 167 -18.23 2.75 -7.80
C THR A 167 -17.03 2.37 -6.94
N TYR A 168 -17.27 1.92 -5.71
CA TYR A 168 -16.20 1.46 -4.81
C TYR A 168 -15.29 0.41 -5.47
N MET A 169 -15.88 -0.55 -6.20
CA MET A 169 -15.11 -1.56 -6.93
C MET A 169 -14.19 -0.94 -7.98
N LYS A 170 -14.68 -0.01 -8.81
CA LYS A 170 -13.87 0.68 -9.83
C LYS A 170 -12.79 1.54 -9.17
N ALA A 171 -13.09 2.20 -8.04
CA ALA A 171 -12.12 2.97 -7.26
C ALA A 171 -10.97 2.10 -6.71
N VAL A 172 -11.27 0.92 -6.18
CA VAL A 172 -10.26 -0.06 -5.75
C VAL A 172 -9.38 -0.51 -6.92
N GLN A 173 -9.97 -0.81 -8.07
CA GLN A 173 -9.23 -1.23 -9.26
C GLN A 173 -8.29 -0.15 -9.76
N LEU A 174 -8.76 1.09 -9.90
CA LEU A 174 -7.96 2.25 -10.32
C LEU A 174 -6.83 2.54 -9.33
N THR A 175 -7.09 2.37 -8.04
CA THR A 175 -6.07 2.51 -6.98
C THR A 175 -4.98 1.46 -7.12
N ARG A 176 -5.30 0.21 -7.46
CA ARG A 176 -4.29 -0.83 -7.68
C ARG A 176 -3.42 -0.54 -8.90
N VAL A 177 -3.99 0.04 -9.95
CA VAL A 177 -3.23 0.55 -11.11
C VAL A 177 -2.28 1.67 -10.71
N LEU A 178 -2.77 2.62 -9.90
CA LEU A 178 -1.96 3.71 -9.36
C LEU A 178 -0.77 3.18 -8.54
N ILE A 179 -1.03 2.24 -7.62
CA ILE A 179 0.00 1.62 -6.76
C ILE A 179 1.03 0.86 -7.58
N PHE A 180 0.61 0.17 -8.64
CA PHE A 180 1.54 -0.51 -9.52
C PHE A 180 2.55 0.47 -10.13
N GLY A 181 2.07 1.58 -10.71
CA GLY A 181 2.97 2.58 -11.29
C GLY A 181 3.88 3.25 -10.25
N SER A 182 3.34 3.67 -9.10
CA SER A 182 4.15 4.29 -8.03
C SER A 182 5.21 3.35 -7.47
N CYS A 183 4.88 2.08 -7.27
CA CYS A 183 5.84 1.07 -6.80
C CYS A 183 6.91 0.77 -7.84
N CYS A 184 6.58 0.71 -9.14
CA CYS A 184 7.58 0.57 -10.19
C CYS A 184 8.56 1.74 -10.22
N GLY A 185 8.06 2.98 -10.14
CA GLY A 185 8.90 4.18 -10.10
C GLY A 185 9.80 4.21 -8.86
N ALA A 186 9.21 3.97 -7.68
CA ALA A 186 9.94 3.95 -6.43
C ALA A 186 10.99 2.84 -6.36
N PHE A 187 10.67 1.65 -6.89
CA PHE A 187 11.60 0.52 -6.93
C PHE A 187 12.88 0.87 -7.70
N ILE A 188 12.76 1.55 -8.85
CA ILE A 188 13.94 1.99 -9.62
C ILE A 188 14.83 2.87 -8.76
N VAL A 189 14.27 3.87 -8.08
CA VAL A 189 15.05 4.75 -7.20
C VAL A 189 15.70 3.96 -6.08
N PHE A 190 14.93 3.15 -5.35
CA PHE A 190 15.45 2.39 -4.22
C PHE A 190 16.51 1.36 -4.60
N TYR A 191 16.38 0.77 -5.79
CA TYR A 191 17.38 -0.11 -6.37
C TYR A 191 18.72 0.62 -6.58
N HIS A 192 18.69 1.82 -7.17
CA HIS A 192 19.90 2.62 -7.39
C HIS A 192 20.51 3.14 -6.09
N THR A 193 19.71 3.43 -5.07
CA THR A 193 20.22 3.84 -3.76
C THR A 193 20.79 2.70 -2.90
N GLY A 194 20.63 1.44 -3.32
CA GLY A 194 21.13 0.28 -2.58
C GLY A 194 20.29 -0.13 -1.36
N PHE A 195 19.11 0.47 -1.15
CA PHE A 195 18.22 0.09 -0.05
C PHE A 195 17.47 -1.23 -0.30
N VAL A 196 17.47 -1.74 -1.53
CA VAL A 196 16.82 -3.02 -1.88
C VAL A 196 17.65 -4.19 -1.38
N GLN A 197 17.18 -4.83 -0.31
CA GLN A 197 17.70 -6.10 0.17
C GLN A 197 16.90 -7.25 -0.43
N TRP A 198 17.49 -7.95 -1.41
CA TRP A 198 16.83 -9.00 -2.17
C TRP A 198 16.25 -10.12 -1.31
N HIS A 199 16.96 -10.53 -0.26
CA HIS A 199 16.49 -11.54 0.68
C HIS A 199 15.14 -11.14 1.32
N TYR A 200 14.99 -9.88 1.72
CA TYR A 200 13.76 -9.38 2.33
C TYR A 200 12.67 -9.15 1.29
N ALA A 201 13.05 -8.56 0.15
CA ALA A 201 12.17 -8.25 -0.97
C ALA A 201 11.47 -9.49 -1.52
N ILE A 202 12.23 -10.57 -1.75
CA ILE A 202 11.70 -11.83 -2.28
C ILE A 202 10.81 -12.53 -1.26
N ALA A 203 11.24 -12.66 0.00
CA ALA A 203 10.44 -13.27 1.07
C ALA A 203 9.07 -12.58 1.21
N MET A 204 9.10 -11.26 1.27
CA MET A 204 7.90 -10.43 1.38
C MET A 204 7.02 -10.52 0.14
N ALA A 205 7.60 -10.52 -1.07
CA ALA A 205 6.84 -10.62 -2.31
C ALA A 205 6.09 -11.94 -2.41
N PHE A 206 6.73 -13.07 -2.08
CA PHE A 206 6.06 -14.38 -2.05
C PHE A 206 4.94 -14.42 -1.01
N GLY A 207 5.24 -14.01 0.23
CA GLY A 207 4.23 -13.96 1.28
C GLY A 207 3.05 -13.06 0.91
N SER A 208 3.35 -11.87 0.38
CA SER A 208 2.33 -10.88 0.00
C SER A 208 1.48 -11.33 -1.18
N ALA A 209 2.09 -11.99 -2.17
CA ALA A 209 1.35 -12.61 -3.27
C ALA A 209 0.34 -13.62 -2.73
N ILE A 210 0.79 -14.59 -1.91
CA ILE A 210 -0.08 -15.61 -1.29
C ILE A 210 -1.18 -14.95 -0.45
N GLY A 211 -0.81 -14.04 0.46
CA GLY A 211 -1.75 -13.35 1.35
C GLY A 211 -2.80 -12.54 0.59
N SER A 212 -2.39 -11.83 -0.47
CA SER A 212 -3.31 -11.03 -1.29
C SER A 212 -4.31 -11.89 -2.06
N GLN A 213 -3.89 -13.04 -2.60
CA GLN A 213 -4.79 -13.97 -3.30
C GLN A 213 -5.82 -14.58 -2.33
N ILE A 214 -5.38 -15.04 -1.17
CA ILE A 214 -6.27 -15.55 -0.12
C ILE A 214 -7.24 -14.44 0.32
N GLY A 215 -6.74 -13.21 0.48
CA GLY A 215 -7.54 -12.04 0.83
C GLY A 215 -8.63 -11.74 -0.18
N LEU A 216 -8.33 -11.82 -1.48
CA LEU A 216 -9.30 -11.61 -2.56
C LEU A 216 -10.39 -12.69 -2.57
N ILE A 217 -10.02 -13.95 -2.32
CA ILE A 217 -10.97 -15.08 -2.23
C ILE A 217 -11.86 -14.96 -0.98
N ALA A 218 -11.29 -14.49 0.13
CA ALA A 218 -12.01 -14.32 1.40
C ALA A 218 -12.88 -13.05 1.42
N LEU A 219 -12.54 -12.01 0.65
CA LEU A 219 -13.20 -10.70 0.64
C LEU A 219 -14.74 -10.76 0.54
N PRO A 220 -15.37 -11.60 -0.31
CA PRO A 220 -16.83 -11.69 -0.40
C PRO A 220 -17.49 -12.29 0.84
N ARG A 221 -16.73 -13.01 1.67
CA ARG A 221 -17.21 -13.77 2.83
C ARG A 221 -16.91 -13.07 4.16
N VAL A 222 -15.99 -12.10 4.18
CA VAL A 222 -15.60 -11.39 5.39
C VAL A 222 -16.45 -10.13 5.54
N PRO A 223 -17.22 -9.95 6.63
CA PRO A 223 -17.94 -8.72 6.86
C PRO A 223 -16.95 -7.56 7.03
N LEU A 224 -17.18 -6.43 6.36
CA LEU A 224 -16.32 -5.24 6.41
C LEU A 224 -15.95 -4.80 7.83
N LYS A 225 -16.85 -5.02 8.80
CA LYS A 225 -16.65 -4.72 10.22
C LYS A 225 -15.47 -5.51 10.83
N LEU A 226 -15.30 -6.77 10.44
CA LEU A 226 -14.22 -7.64 10.94
C LEU A 226 -12.85 -7.23 10.37
N ALA A 227 -12.80 -6.92 9.07
CA ALA A 227 -11.60 -6.41 8.42
C ALA A 227 -11.10 -5.10 9.07
N LYS A 228 -12.04 -4.19 9.38
CA LYS A 228 -11.74 -2.95 10.10
C LYS A 228 -11.23 -3.22 11.53
N SER A 229 -11.86 -4.13 12.26
CA SER A 229 -11.44 -4.50 13.62
C SER A 229 -10.01 -5.07 13.65
N LEU A 230 -9.67 -5.95 12.71
CA LEU A 230 -8.34 -6.54 12.61
C LEU A 230 -7.26 -5.49 12.34
N LEU A 231 -7.52 -4.54 11.44
CA LEU A 231 -6.59 -3.44 11.17
C LEU A 231 -6.33 -2.61 12.44
N ILE A 232 -7.38 -2.26 13.18
CA ILE A 232 -7.25 -1.48 14.43
C ILE A 232 -6.43 -2.24 15.47
N THR A 233 -6.72 -3.52 15.71
CA THR A 233 -6.01 -4.36 16.69
C THR A 233 -4.51 -4.42 16.36
N ILE A 234 -4.16 -4.56 15.09
CA ILE A 234 -2.76 -4.66 14.68
C ILE A 234 -2.04 -3.32 14.83
N ILE A 235 -2.67 -2.20 14.45
CA ILE A 235 -2.07 -0.88 14.69
C ILE A 235 -1.85 -0.68 16.20
N PHE A 236 -2.80 -1.09 17.05
CA PHE A 236 -2.66 -0.97 18.50
C PHE A 236 -1.51 -1.82 19.05
N LEU A 237 -1.38 -3.07 18.60
CA LEU A 237 -0.25 -3.95 18.93
C LEU A 237 1.10 -3.37 18.50
N LEU A 238 1.16 -2.82 17.28
CA LEU A 238 2.37 -2.20 16.74
C LEU A 238 2.76 -0.94 17.53
N ILE A 239 1.80 -0.09 17.88
CA ILE A 239 2.05 1.09 18.72
C ILE A 239 2.56 0.67 20.10
N GLY A 240 1.88 -0.29 20.75
CA GLY A 240 2.29 -0.80 22.06
C GLY A 240 3.73 -1.34 22.04
N GLN A 241 4.10 -2.07 20.99
CA GLN A 241 5.44 -2.62 20.86
C GLN A 241 6.50 -1.55 20.52
N VAL A 242 6.19 -0.57 19.67
CA VAL A 242 7.12 0.54 19.36
C VAL A 242 7.43 1.35 20.62
N VAL A 243 6.42 1.62 21.46
CA VAL A 243 6.61 2.28 22.76
C VAL A 243 7.51 1.44 23.68
N PHE A 244 7.31 0.12 23.71
CA PHE A 244 8.13 -0.80 24.51
C PHE A 244 9.59 -0.90 24.07
N LYS A 245 9.90 -0.59 22.80
CA LYS A 245 11.26 -0.64 22.25
C LYS A 245 12.01 0.69 22.41
N ILE A 246 11.28 1.79 22.64
CA ILE A 246 11.81 3.14 22.88
C ILE A 246 12.03 3.40 24.38
N THR A 247 11.31 2.68 25.25
CA THR A 247 11.45 2.71 26.71
C THR A 247 12.53 1.72 27.15
#